data_AF-A0A936QDT7-F1
#
_entry.id   AF-A0A936QDT7-F1
#
_cell.length_a   1.000
_cell.length_b   1.000
_cell.length_c   1.000
_cell.angle_alpha   90.00
_cell.angle_beta   90.00
_cell.angle_gamma   90.00
#
_symmetry.space_group_name_H-M   'P 1'
#
loop_
_entity.id
_entity.type
_entity.pdbx_description
1 polymer ?
#
loop_
_entity_poly.entity_id
_entity_poly.type
_entity_poly.pdbx_seq_one_letter_code
_entity_poly.pdbx_strand_id
1 'polypeptide(L)'
;MSILNKGFTLIELMIVVAIIGTLSAIALPAYSDYLTRSQVTEAVTLLGGLKIPVSEYANIHNVWPTAIISPPGVGLGATQVVGTSVGKYSRALPLSLLAPFLQG
;
A
#
# COMPACT_ATOMS: atom_id res chain seq x y z
N MET A 1 -6.14 -1.61 56.76
CA MET A 1 -7.31 -1.08 56.03
C MET A 1 -7.29 -1.65 54.63
N SER A 2 -7.88 -2.82 54.43
CA SER A 2 -7.97 -3.45 53.11
C SER A 2 -9.07 -2.75 52.31
N ILE A 3 -8.67 -2.09 51.24
CA ILE A 3 -9.62 -1.65 50.22
C ILE A 3 -10.40 -2.89 49.74
N LEU A 4 -11.73 -2.84 49.86
CA LEU A 4 -12.62 -3.89 49.36
C LEU A 4 -12.46 -3.94 47.84
N ASN A 5 -11.72 -4.93 47.35
CA ASN A 5 -11.62 -5.22 45.92
C ASN A 5 -13.00 -5.68 45.42
N LYS A 6 -13.84 -4.73 44.97
CA LYS A 6 -15.04 -5.02 44.19
C LYS A 6 -14.59 -5.59 42.85
N GLY A 7 -14.74 -6.91 42.67
CA GLY A 7 -14.55 -7.56 41.38
C GLY A 7 -15.63 -7.13 40.37
N PHE A 8 -15.26 -7.07 39.09
CA PHE A 8 -16.17 -6.84 37.97
C PHE A 8 -17.17 -7.99 37.85
N THR A 9 -18.45 -7.70 37.57
CA THR A 9 -19.45 -8.77 37.47
C THR A 9 -19.39 -9.44 36.09
N LEU A 10 -19.68 -10.75 36.04
CA LEU A 10 -19.75 -11.48 34.77
C LEU A 10 -20.83 -10.90 33.85
N ILE A 11 -21.94 -10.41 34.41
CA ILE A 11 -23.03 -9.84 33.63
C ILE A 11 -22.65 -8.49 32.99
N GLU A 12 -21.86 -7.66 33.68
CA GLU A 12 -21.30 -6.44 33.09
C GLU A 12 -20.40 -6.78 31.90
N LEU A 13 -19.57 -7.83 32.01
CA LEU A 13 -18.69 -8.26 30.93
C LEU A 13 -19.47 -8.78 29.71
N MET A 14 -20.51 -9.58 29.94
CA MET A 14 -21.29 -10.18 28.86
C MET A 14 -22.01 -9.12 28.01
N ILE A 15 -22.57 -8.08 28.64
CA ILE A 15 -23.24 -7.00 27.91
C ILE A 15 -22.24 -6.19 27.10
N VAL A 16 -21.06 -5.90 27.67
CA VAL A 16 -20.00 -5.16 26.96
C VAL A 16 -19.54 -5.93 25.72
N VAL A 17 -19.29 -7.23 25.84
CA VAL A 17 -18.87 -8.07 24.71
C VAL A 17 -19.98 -8.18 23.66
N ALA A 18 -21.25 -8.24 24.07
CA ALA A 18 -22.38 -8.25 23.14
C ALA A 18 -22.45 -6.96 22.30
N ILE A 19 -22.25 -5.79 22.91
CA ILE A 19 -22.26 -4.50 22.20
C ILE A 19 -21.02 -4.36 21.31
N ILE A 20 -19.83 -4.69 21.80
CA ILE A 20 -18.60 -4.63 21.00
C ILE A 20 -18.69 -5.61 19.81
N GLY A 21 -19.29 -6.78 20.02
CA GLY A 21 -19.51 -7.78 18.96
C GLY A 21 -20.37 -7.26 17.82
N THR A 22 -21.49 -6.59 18.12
CA THR A 22 -22.37 -6.02 17.08
C THR A 22 -21.69 -4.85 16.34
N LEU A 23 -20.99 -3.97 17.06
CA LEU A 23 -20.24 -2.86 16.45
C LEU A 23 -19.10 -3.38 15.57
N SER A 24 -18.34 -4.38 16.03
CA SER A 24 -17.18 -4.92 15.33
C SER A 24 -17.56 -5.65 14.04
N ALA A 25 -18.73 -6.32 14.01
CA ALA A 25 -19.22 -7.00 12.80
C ALA A 25 -19.37 -6.05 11.60
N ILE A 26 -19.69 -4.77 11.84
CA ILE A 26 -19.84 -3.75 10.79
C ILE A 26 -18.53 -2.97 10.63
N ALA A 27 -17.85 -2.64 11.73
CA ALA A 27 -16.65 -1.81 11.72
C ALA A 27 -15.45 -2.49 11.07
N LEU A 28 -15.24 -3.79 11.29
CA LEU A 28 -14.11 -4.53 10.73
C LEU A 28 -14.10 -4.57 9.19
N PRO A 29 -15.18 -5.00 8.49
CA PRO A 29 -15.20 -5.02 7.03
C PRO A 29 -15.09 -3.60 6.45
N ALA A 30 -15.75 -2.61 7.05
CA ALA A 30 -15.63 -1.22 6.62
C ALA A 30 -14.20 -0.68 6.76
N TYR A 31 -13.49 -1.06 7.82
CA TYR A 31 -12.09 -0.68 8.03
C TYR A 31 -11.16 -1.38 7.04
N SER A 32 -11.37 -2.65 6.72
CA SER A 32 -10.58 -3.34 5.70
C SER A 32 -10.74 -2.70 4.32
N ASP A 33 -11.97 -2.34 3.95
CA ASP A 33 -12.24 -1.65 2.68
C ASP A 33 -11.53 -0.30 2.62
N TYR A 34 -11.52 0.44 3.73
CA TYR A 34 -10.78 1.70 3.84
C TYR A 34 -9.26 1.50 3.67
N LEU A 35 -8.70 0.47 4.28
CA LEU A 35 -7.28 0.12 4.11
C LEU A 35 -6.98 -0.21 2.64
N THR A 36 -7.77 -1.07 2.00
CA THR A 36 -7.58 -1.41 0.58
C THR A 36 -7.66 -0.18 -0.31
N ARG A 37 -8.63 0.71 -0.08
CA ARG A 37 -8.75 1.96 -0.84
C ARG A 37 -7.54 2.87 -0.65
N SER A 38 -7.01 2.93 0.57
CA SER A 38 -5.80 3.70 0.89
C SER A 38 -4.57 3.13 0.15
N GLN A 39 -4.41 1.80 0.14
CA GLN A 39 -3.34 1.13 -0.60
C GLN A 39 -3.42 1.40 -2.11
N VAL A 40 -4.61 1.33 -2.70
CA VAL A 40 -4.81 1.64 -4.13
C VAL A 40 -4.54 3.12 -4.41
N THR A 41 -5.01 4.02 -3.56
CA THR A 41 -4.79 5.47 -3.72
C THR A 41 -3.30 5.82 -3.66
N GLU A 42 -2.54 5.17 -2.75
CA GLU A 42 -1.09 5.30 -2.70
C GLU A 42 -0.45 4.83 -4.01
N ALA A 43 -0.81 3.65 -4.50
CA ALA A 43 -0.26 3.11 -5.74
C ALA A 43 -0.52 4.05 -6.94
N VAL A 44 -1.74 4.59 -7.06
CA VAL A 44 -2.09 5.57 -8.11
C VAL A 44 -1.27 6.85 -7.97
N THR A 45 -1.04 7.31 -6.74
CA THR A 45 -0.26 8.53 -6.47
C THR A 45 1.21 8.35 -6.87
N LEU A 46 1.80 7.19 -6.53
CA LEU A 46 3.16 6.86 -6.95
C LEU A 46 3.28 6.78 -8.48
N LEU A 47 2.35 6.07 -9.14
CA LEU A 47 2.32 5.98 -10.61
C LEU A 47 2.12 7.34 -11.27
N GLY A 48 1.31 8.22 -10.68
CA GLY A 48 1.12 9.59 -11.15
C GLY A 48 2.43 10.38 -11.18
N GLY A 49 3.28 10.22 -10.16
CA GLY A 49 4.61 10.84 -10.12
C GLY A 49 5.58 10.32 -11.19
N LEU A 50 5.36 9.10 -11.69
CA LEU A 50 6.19 8.49 -12.74
C LEU A 50 5.79 8.91 -14.16
N LYS A 51 4.58 9.44 -14.35
CA LYS A 51 4.06 9.77 -15.69
C LYS A 51 4.93 10.78 -16.43
N ILE A 52 5.32 11.87 -15.77
CA ILE A 52 6.15 12.92 -16.36
C ILE A 52 7.53 12.38 -16.77
N PRO A 53 8.34 11.83 -15.86
CA PRO A 53 9.71 11.45 -16.20
C PRO A 53 9.77 10.27 -17.19
N VAL A 54 8.79 9.35 -17.17
CA VAL A 54 8.67 8.30 -18.18
C VAL A 54 8.32 8.88 -19.56
N SER A 55 7.40 9.83 -19.62
CA SER A 55 7.00 10.45 -20.90
C SER A 55 8.11 11.32 -21.51
N GLU A 56 8.86 12.02 -20.68
CA GLU A 56 10.01 12.81 -21.09
C GLU A 56 11.12 11.91 -21.66
N TYR A 57 11.44 10.82 -20.97
CA TYR A 57 12.42 9.85 -21.45
C TYR A 57 12.04 9.28 -22.83
N ALA A 58 10.78 8.89 -23.00
CA ALA A 58 10.26 8.36 -24.26
C ALA A 58 10.30 9.39 -25.40
N ASN A 59 10.10 10.66 -25.10
CA ASN A 59 10.17 11.75 -26.07
C ASN A 59 11.60 12.01 -26.55
N ILE A 60 12.58 11.98 -25.64
CA ILE A 60 13.99 12.28 -25.95
C ILE A 60 14.67 11.11 -26.67
N HIS A 61 14.40 9.86 -26.25
CA HIS A 61 15.14 8.69 -26.72
C HIS A 61 14.38 7.89 -27.78
N ASN A 62 13.13 8.26 -28.11
CA ASN A 62 12.23 7.51 -28.98
C ASN A 62 12.03 6.03 -28.55
N VAL A 63 12.37 5.70 -27.30
CA VAL A 63 12.24 4.38 -26.69
C VAL A 63 11.70 4.50 -25.28
N TRP A 64 10.91 3.52 -24.85
CA TRP A 64 10.39 3.49 -23.49
C TRP A 64 11.49 3.06 -22.50
N PRO A 65 11.50 3.63 -21.27
CA PRO A 65 12.47 3.25 -20.26
C PRO A 65 12.23 1.81 -19.78
N THR A 66 13.31 1.08 -19.51
CA THR A 66 13.23 -0.35 -19.15
C THR A 66 13.23 -0.58 -17.63
N ALA A 67 13.57 0.43 -16.84
CA ALA A 67 13.51 0.35 -15.38
C ALA A 67 13.29 1.73 -14.72
N ILE A 68 12.67 1.70 -13.55
CA ILE A 68 12.48 2.84 -12.66
C ILE A 68 13.31 2.62 -11.40
N ILE A 69 14.20 3.56 -11.08
CA ILE A 69 15.08 3.46 -9.90
C ILE A 69 14.72 4.52 -8.85
N SER A 70 14.74 4.13 -7.57
CA SER A 70 14.45 5.03 -6.45
C SER A 70 15.60 6.03 -6.19
N PRO A 71 15.32 7.32 -5.91
CA PRO A 71 16.37 8.32 -5.61
C PRO A 71 16.89 8.27 -4.15
N PRO A 72 18.10 8.81 -3.82
CA PRO A 72 19.31 9.01 -4.63
C PRO A 72 20.47 8.10 -4.17
N GLY A 73 21.42 7.79 -5.08
CA GLY A 73 22.67 7.08 -4.76
C GLY A 73 23.15 6.08 -5.81
N VAL A 74 22.33 5.81 -6.83
CA VAL A 74 22.67 4.90 -7.92
C VAL A 74 22.81 5.71 -9.21
N GLY A 75 23.93 5.57 -9.90
CA GLY A 75 24.13 6.20 -11.21
C GLY A 75 23.08 5.70 -12.20
N LEU A 76 22.55 6.61 -13.02
CA LEU A 76 21.56 6.27 -14.02
C LEU A 76 22.22 5.54 -15.19
N GLY A 77 21.76 4.32 -15.48
CA GLY A 77 22.05 3.66 -16.75
C GLY A 77 21.29 4.32 -17.91
N ALA A 78 21.76 4.12 -19.14
CA ALA A 78 21.23 4.78 -20.34
C ALA A 78 19.73 4.53 -20.61
N THR A 79 19.12 3.52 -19.98
CA THR A 79 17.72 3.11 -20.17
C THR A 79 16.82 3.30 -18.94
N GLN A 80 17.27 4.08 -17.96
CA GLN A 80 16.63 4.18 -16.65
C GLN A 80 16.06 5.58 -16.38
N VAL A 81 14.97 5.62 -15.62
CA VAL A 81 14.33 6.85 -15.16
C VAL A 81 14.29 6.86 -13.63
N VAL A 82 14.57 8.02 -13.03
CA VAL A 82 14.46 8.21 -11.58
C VAL A 82 12.99 8.35 -11.21
N GLY A 83 12.56 7.58 -10.21
CA GLY A 83 11.23 7.71 -9.65
C GLY A 83 11.01 6.79 -8.45
N THR A 84 10.14 7.21 -7.54
CA THR A 84 9.79 6.41 -6.36
C THR A 84 8.85 5.28 -6.78
N SER A 85 9.40 4.07 -6.89
CA SER A 85 8.66 2.85 -7.26
C SER A 85 8.24 2.00 -6.06
N VAL A 86 8.51 2.47 -4.83
CA VAL A 86 8.18 1.78 -3.58
C VAL A 86 7.57 2.78 -2.60
N GLY A 87 6.34 2.52 -2.19
CA GLY A 87 5.63 3.16 -1.08
C GLY A 87 5.45 2.21 0.11
N LYS A 88 4.68 2.66 1.10
CA LYS A 88 4.41 1.91 2.34
C LYS A 88 3.64 0.62 2.08
N TYR A 89 2.71 0.63 1.13
CA TYR A 89 1.89 -0.54 0.79
C TYR A 89 1.99 -0.98 -0.67
N SER A 90 2.68 -0.21 -1.50
CA SER A 90 2.80 -0.45 -2.95
C SER A 90 4.27 -0.59 -3.35
N ARG A 91 4.56 -1.56 -4.23
CA ARG A 91 5.91 -1.75 -4.80
C ARG A 91 5.79 -2.09 -6.28
N ALA A 92 6.69 -1.60 -7.10
CA ALA A 92 6.80 -2.04 -8.49
C ALA A 92 7.21 -3.52 -8.53
N LEU A 93 6.48 -4.31 -9.31
CA LEU A 93 6.85 -5.69 -9.59
C LEU A 93 8.03 -5.70 -10.58
N PRO A 94 9.04 -6.55 -10.38
CA PRO A 94 10.10 -6.70 -11.37
C PRO A 94 9.53 -7.33 -12.65
N LEU A 95 10.03 -6.89 -13.81
CA LEU A 95 9.56 -7.37 -15.12
C LEU A 95 9.73 -8.90 -15.31
N SER A 96 10.65 -9.52 -14.57
CA SER A 96 10.85 -10.98 -14.55
C SER A 96 9.64 -11.77 -14.05
N LEU A 97 8.80 -11.17 -13.21
CA LEU A 97 7.54 -11.77 -12.73
C LEU A 97 6.42 -11.70 -13.78
N LEU A 98 6.54 -10.82 -14.78
CA LEU A 98 5.60 -10.70 -15.90
C LEU A 98 6.01 -11.55 -17.13
N ALA A 99 7.24 -12.06 -17.17
CA ALA A 99 7.76 -12.90 -18.27
C ALA A 99 6.83 -14.06 -18.69
N PRO A 100 6.15 -14.81 -17.78
CA PRO A 100 5.25 -15.89 -18.20
C PRO A 100 3.94 -15.41 -18.85
N PHE A 101 3.57 -14.14 -18.69
CA PHE A 101 2.34 -13.58 -19.27
C PHE A 101 2.56 -12.89 -20.62
N LEU A 102 3.82 -12.71 -21.04
CA LEU A 102 4.20 -12.04 -22.29
C LEU A 102 4.56 -13.02 -23.42
N GLN A 103 4.53 -14.34 -23.18
CA GLN A 103 4.81 -15.39 -24.17
C GLN A 103 3.54 -16.10 -24.69
N GLY A 104 2.38 -15.45 -24.61
CA GLY A 104 1.11 -15.92 -25.18
C GLY A 104 0.80 -15.26 -26.51
#